data_AF-A0A419DBC9-F1
#
_entry.id   AF-A0A419DBC9-F1
#
_cell.length_a   1.000
_cell.length_b   1.000
_cell.length_c   1.000
_cell.angle_alpha   90.00
_cell.angle_beta   90.00
_cell.angle_gamma   90.00
#
_symmetry.space_group_name_H-M   'P 1'
#
loop_
_entity.id
_entity.type
_entity.pdbx_description
1 polymer ?
#
loop_
_entity_poly.entity_id
_entity_poly.type
_entity_poly.pdbx_seq_one_letter_code
_entity_poly.pdbx_strand_id
1 'polypeptide(L)'
;MGYISPRGEQSTTAEIALLEALNNLATSGSGEAIKKTGAASFANVSVGFTVETPTGTVNGVNTTFTVTNEPKFVVIDGMIRFDGLGYTYAAGTIEVDPLIPPTSFIRSIY
;
A
#
# COMPACT_ATOMS: atom_id res chain seq x y z
N MET A 1 -11.40 32.94 -10.74
CA MET A 1 -10.59 32.33 -9.67
C MET A 1 -9.58 33.36 -9.22
N GLY A 2 -9.71 33.88 -8.00
CA GLY A 2 -8.71 34.78 -7.42
C GLY A 2 -7.54 33.95 -6.91
N TYR A 3 -6.33 34.22 -7.38
CA TYR A 3 -5.11 33.66 -6.82
C TYR A 3 -4.59 34.60 -5.73
N ILE A 4 -4.17 34.04 -4.60
CA ILE A 4 -3.40 34.77 -3.58
C ILE A 4 -1.99 34.91 -4.15
N SER A 5 -1.59 36.13 -4.52
CA SER A 5 -0.22 36.41 -4.96
C SER A 5 0.52 37.15 -3.84
N PRO A 6 1.71 36.70 -3.43
CA PRO A 6 2.52 37.42 -2.47
C PRO A 6 3.12 38.62 -3.21
N ARG A 7 2.95 39.83 -2.67
CA ARG A 7 3.76 40.95 -3.13
C ARG A 7 5.13 40.76 -2.50
N GLY A 8 6.16 40.48 -3.29
CA GLY A 8 7.51 40.19 -2.79
C GLY A 8 8.10 41.27 -1.87
N GLU A 9 7.57 42.49 -1.92
CA GLU A 9 7.93 43.62 -1.04
C GLU A 9 7.24 43.58 0.34
N GLN A 10 6.18 42.78 0.51
CA GLN A 10 5.39 42.66 1.73
C GLN A 10 5.44 41.26 2.34
N SER A 11 6.17 40.34 1.72
CA SER A 11 6.28 38.96 2.15
C SER A 11 7.71 38.65 2.59
N THR A 12 7.82 38.01 3.76
CA THR A 12 9.08 37.45 4.24
C THR A 12 9.53 36.32 3.33
N THR A 13 10.83 36.01 3.35
CA THR A 13 11.39 34.86 2.62
C THR A 13 10.68 33.53 2.99
N ALA A 14 10.23 33.39 4.24
CA ALA A 14 9.50 32.23 4.70
C ALA A 14 8.08 32.12 4.11
N GLU A 15 7.38 33.24 3.94
CA GLU A 15 6.05 33.26 3.32
C GLU A 15 6.11 32.96 1.82
N ILE A 16 7.13 33.47 1.13
CA ILE A 16 7.40 33.15 -0.28
C ILE A 16 7.69 31.65 -0.43
N ALA A 17 8.57 31.09 0.40
CA ALA A 17 8.89 29.66 0.39
C ALA A 17 7.67 28.77 0.73
N LEU A 18 6.81 29.20 1.66
CA LEU A 18 5.56 28.50 1.97
C LEU A 18 4.63 28.48 0.77
N LEU A 19 4.51 29.60 0.03
CA LEU A 19 3.64 29.67 -1.12
C LEU A 19 4.18 28.89 -2.33
N GLU A 20 5.49 28.86 -2.53
CA GLU A 20 6.14 27.96 -3.50
C GLU A 20 5.92 26.49 -3.13
N ALA A 21 6.03 26.13 -1.85
CA ALA A 21 5.72 24.79 -1.37
C ALA A 21 4.23 24.42 -1.51
N LEU A 22 3.32 25.39 -1.35
CA LEU A 22 1.88 25.22 -1.59
C LEU A 22 1.53 25.13 -3.08
N ASN A 23 2.20 25.88 -3.95
CA ASN A 23 2.03 25.77 -5.40
C ASN A 23 2.62 24.46 -5.94
N ASN A 24 3.65 23.94 -5.28
CA ASN A 24 4.21 22.61 -5.51
C ASN A 24 3.54 21.53 -4.63
N LEU A 25 2.37 21.81 -4.03
CA LEU A 25 1.73 20.85 -3.15
C LEU A 25 1.50 19.55 -3.92
N ALA A 26 2.01 18.46 -3.37
CA ALA A 26 1.78 17.10 -3.84
C ALA A 26 0.30 16.89 -4.20
N THR A 27 -0.01 16.59 -5.45
CA THR A 27 -1.30 15.98 -5.79
C THR A 27 -1.19 14.49 -5.52
N SER A 28 -2.11 13.91 -4.76
CA SER A 28 -2.12 12.46 -4.54
C SER A 28 -2.63 11.74 -5.79
N GLY A 29 -1.83 10.81 -6.32
CA GLY A 29 -2.30 9.86 -7.31
C GLY A 29 -3.29 8.85 -6.72
N SER A 30 -3.85 7.99 -7.57
CA SER A 30 -4.66 6.86 -7.09
C SER A 30 -3.84 5.98 -6.15
N GLY A 31 -4.37 5.67 -4.96
CA GLY A 31 -3.68 4.86 -3.95
C GLY A 31 -2.64 5.60 -3.12
N GLU A 32 -2.54 6.93 -3.26
CA GLU A 32 -1.65 7.77 -2.46
C GLU A 32 -2.43 8.73 -1.55
N ALA A 33 -1.81 9.12 -0.45
CA ALA A 33 -2.24 10.26 0.36
C ALA A 33 -1.10 11.26 0.51
N ILE A 34 -1.44 12.48 0.89
CA ILE A 34 -0.45 13.51 1.22
C ILE A 34 -0.13 13.39 2.71
N LYS A 35 1.11 13.09 3.05
CA LYS A 35 1.61 13.05 4.43
C LYS A 35 2.46 14.27 4.73
N LYS A 36 2.22 14.91 5.87
CA LYS A 36 3.12 15.93 6.41
C LYS A 36 4.41 15.27 6.87
N THR A 37 5.55 15.69 6.31
CA THR A 37 6.89 15.14 6.61
C THR A 37 7.73 16.06 7.50
N GLY A 38 7.31 17.31 7.67
CA GLY A 38 8.00 18.32 8.47
C GLY A 38 7.12 19.55 8.69
N ALA A 39 7.65 20.59 9.33
CA ALA A 39 6.87 21.78 9.69
C ALA A 39 6.18 22.44 8.47
N ALA A 40 6.89 22.48 7.33
CA ALA A 40 6.45 23.06 6.07
C ALA A 40 6.64 22.12 4.85
N SER A 41 6.78 20.80 5.07
CA SER A 41 7.00 19.82 3.99
C SER A 41 5.93 18.74 3.95
N PHE A 42 5.57 18.34 2.73
CA PHE A 42 4.59 17.30 2.43
C PHE A 42 5.17 16.34 1.39
N ALA A 43 4.75 15.08 1.45
CA ALA A 43 5.10 14.08 0.45
C ALA A 43 3.91 13.17 0.17
N ASN A 44 3.84 12.63 -1.05
CA ASN A 44 2.98 11.50 -1.36
C ASN A 44 3.44 10.28 -0.56
N VAL A 45 2.49 9.58 0.05
CA VAL A 45 2.71 8.29 0.68
C VAL A 45 1.71 7.30 0.09
N SER A 46 2.16 6.08 -0.21
CA SER A 46 1.23 5.03 -0.59
C SER A 46 0.32 4.69 0.59
N VAL A 47 -0.99 4.71 0.37
CA VAL A 47 -2.03 4.33 1.34
C VAL A 47 -2.82 3.10 0.89
N GLY A 48 -2.28 2.37 -0.07
CA GLY A 48 -2.92 1.20 -0.66
C GLY A 48 -2.39 -0.12 -0.12
N PHE A 49 -3.22 -1.14 -0.28
CA PHE A 49 -2.80 -2.53 -0.31
C PHE A 49 -2.50 -2.89 -1.78
N THR A 50 -1.34 -3.48 -2.03
CA THR A 50 -1.06 -4.09 -3.34
C THR A 50 -1.51 -5.54 -3.31
N VAL A 51 -2.01 -6.03 -4.44
CA VAL A 51 -2.46 -7.41 -4.59
C VAL A 51 -1.53 -8.14 -5.55
N GLU A 52 -1.06 -9.30 -5.16
CA GLU A 52 -0.47 -10.28 -6.10
C GLU A 52 -1.23 -11.60 -6.07
N THR A 53 -1.11 -12.37 -7.15
CA THR A 53 -1.58 -13.75 -7.21
C THR A 53 -0.39 -14.66 -6.89
N PRO A 54 -0.41 -15.38 -5.76
CA PRO A 54 0.62 -16.38 -5.47
C PRO A 54 0.73 -17.41 -6.59
N THR A 55 1.96 -17.84 -6.89
CA THR A 55 2.22 -18.87 -7.89
C THR A 55 2.02 -20.25 -7.26
N GLY A 56 1.28 -21.10 -7.94
CA GLY A 56 0.92 -22.45 -7.50
C GLY A 56 -0.41 -22.84 -8.13
N THR A 57 -0.70 -24.13 -8.18
CA THR A 57 -1.99 -24.61 -8.69
C THR A 57 -3.04 -24.53 -7.58
N VAL A 58 -4.19 -23.91 -7.86
CA VAL A 58 -5.36 -23.96 -6.99
C VAL A 58 -6.24 -25.13 -7.43
N ASN A 59 -6.29 -26.19 -6.63
CA ASN A 59 -6.96 -27.45 -6.99
C ASN A 59 -7.63 -28.18 -5.81
N GLY A 60 -7.78 -27.52 -4.66
CA GLY A 60 -8.35 -28.14 -3.45
C GLY A 60 -7.45 -29.19 -2.80
N VAL A 61 -6.17 -29.27 -3.17
CA VAL A 61 -5.18 -30.19 -2.59
C VAL A 61 -3.86 -29.49 -2.31
N ASN A 62 -3.39 -28.63 -3.20
CA ASN A 62 -2.14 -27.91 -3.06
C ASN A 62 -2.25 -26.87 -1.93
N THR A 63 -1.28 -26.90 -1.01
CA THR A 63 -1.22 -26.02 0.17
C THR A 63 -0.04 -25.06 0.12
N THR A 64 0.90 -25.26 -0.81
CA THR A 64 2.11 -24.44 -0.92
C THR A 64 2.02 -23.51 -2.12
N PHE A 65 2.25 -22.23 -1.90
CA PHE A 65 2.24 -21.19 -2.92
C PHE A 65 3.41 -20.24 -2.72
N THR A 66 3.95 -19.68 -3.80
CA THR A 66 5.08 -18.73 -3.72
C THR A 66 4.63 -17.30 -4.04
N VAL A 67 5.22 -16.33 -3.36
CA VAL A 67 4.96 -14.89 -3.47
C VAL A 67 6.25 -14.10 -3.60
N THR A 68 6.17 -12.91 -4.19
CA THR A 68 7.33 -12.02 -4.33
C THR A 68 7.49 -11.13 -3.12
N ASN A 69 6.39 -10.76 -2.46
CA ASN A 69 6.37 -9.87 -1.32
C ASN A 69 5.82 -10.60 -0.09
N GLU A 70 6.25 -10.18 1.10
CA GLU A 70 5.70 -10.67 2.36
C GLU A 70 4.23 -10.21 2.49
N PRO A 71 3.26 -11.13 2.64
CA PRO A 71 1.86 -10.77 2.77
C PRO A 71 1.57 -10.15 4.13
N LYS A 72 0.80 -9.05 4.16
CA LYS A 72 0.11 -8.57 5.36
C LYS A 72 -1.05 -9.50 5.74
N PHE A 73 -1.75 -10.03 4.74
CA PHE A 73 -2.77 -11.08 4.87
C PHE A 73 -3.00 -11.75 3.52
N VAL A 74 -3.64 -12.91 3.54
CA VAL A 74 -4.02 -13.64 2.32
C VAL A 74 -5.53 -13.85 2.28
N VAL A 75 -6.11 -13.81 1.09
CA VAL A 75 -7.51 -14.18 0.86
C VAL A 75 -7.53 -15.54 0.18
N ILE A 76 -8.13 -16.53 0.84
CA ILE A 76 -8.30 -17.90 0.35
C ILE A 76 -9.79 -18.16 0.22
N ASP A 77 -10.26 -18.36 -1.01
CA ASP A 77 -11.68 -18.62 -1.31
C ASP A 77 -12.65 -17.63 -0.64
N GLY A 78 -12.25 -16.35 -0.56
CA GLY A 78 -13.03 -15.27 0.04
C GLY A 78 -12.82 -15.07 1.56
N MET A 79 -12.06 -15.92 2.24
CA MET A 79 -11.71 -15.75 3.65
C MET A 79 -10.36 -15.06 3.82
N ILE A 80 -10.31 -14.03 4.66
CA ILE A 80 -9.07 -13.35 5.06
C ILE A 80 -8.37 -14.17 6.15
N ARG A 81 -7.08 -14.48 5.94
CA ARG A 81 -6.21 -15.21 6.87
C ARG A 81 -4.96 -14.40 7.18
N PHE A 82 -4.42 -14.59 8.38
CA PHE A 82 -3.20 -13.94 8.87
C PHE A 82 -2.11 -14.98 9.11
N ASP A 83 -0.84 -14.57 9.08
CA ASP A 83 0.28 -15.47 9.35
C ASP A 83 0.15 -16.06 10.77
N GLY A 84 0.33 -17.36 10.89
CA GLY A 84 0.03 -18.14 12.10
C GLY A 84 -1.45 -18.44 12.35
N LEU A 85 -2.37 -17.90 11.53
CA LEU A 85 -3.82 -18.09 11.62
C LEU A 85 -4.43 -18.43 10.25
N GLY A 86 -4.23 -19.69 9.85
CA GLY A 86 -4.77 -20.27 8.61
C GLY A 86 -3.76 -20.39 7.46
N TYR A 87 -2.60 -19.77 7.60
CA TYR A 87 -1.41 -20.06 6.81
C TYR A 87 -0.15 -19.74 7.63
N THR A 88 1.01 -20.16 7.14
CA THR A 88 2.32 -19.67 7.59
C THR A 88 3.09 -19.05 6.44
N TYR A 89 3.88 -18.02 6.72
CA TYR A 89 4.81 -17.43 5.76
C TYR A 89 6.26 -17.72 6.12
N ALA A 90 7.04 -18.18 5.15
CA ALA A 90 8.48 -18.30 5.29
C ALA A 90 9.18 -18.06 3.94
N ALA A 91 10.07 -17.07 3.89
CA ALA A 91 11.00 -16.84 2.77
C ALA A 91 10.33 -16.85 1.38
N GLY A 92 9.23 -16.11 1.21
CA GLY A 92 8.51 -16.06 -0.06
C GLY A 92 7.55 -17.23 -0.32
N THR A 93 7.35 -18.11 0.66
CA THR A 93 6.43 -19.25 0.58
C THR A 93 5.29 -19.07 1.56
N ILE A 94 4.06 -19.23 1.07
CA ILE A 94 2.84 -19.37 1.86
C ILE A 94 2.52 -20.86 1.96
N GLU A 95 2.40 -21.37 3.18
CA GLU A 95 1.90 -22.71 3.47
C GLU A 95 0.54 -22.60 4.15
N VAL A 96 -0.52 -22.92 3.41
CA VAL A 96 -1.91 -22.93 3.89
C VAL A 96 -2.15 -24.14 4.79
N ASP A 97 -3.00 -23.99 5.80
CA ASP A 97 -3.43 -25.14 6.62
C ASP A 97 -3.98 -26.28 5.73
N PRO A 98 -3.45 -27.51 5.85
CA PRO A 98 -3.85 -28.65 5.03
C PRO A 98 -5.33 -29.03 5.07
N LEU A 99 -6.08 -28.60 6.08
CA LEU A 99 -7.51 -28.88 6.19
C LEU A 99 -8.40 -27.96 5.33
N ILE A 100 -7.81 -26.94 4.72
CA ILE A 100 -8.51 -25.89 3.98
C ILE A 100 -7.74 -25.46 2.71
N PRO A 101 -7.29 -26.41 1.85
CA PRO A 101 -6.58 -26.07 0.63
C PRO A 101 -7.48 -25.21 -0.29
N PRO A 102 -6.94 -24.19 -0.96
CA PRO A 102 -7.72 -23.32 -1.83
C PRO A 102 -8.34 -24.11 -3.00
N THR A 103 -9.62 -23.87 -3.27
CA THR A 103 -10.42 -24.54 -4.32
C THR A 103 -10.75 -23.63 -5.50
N SER A 104 -10.82 -22.31 -5.28
CA SER A 104 -11.21 -21.32 -6.28
C SER A 104 -10.09 -20.32 -6.54
N PHE A 105 -9.59 -19.65 -5.49
CA PHE A 105 -8.50 -18.71 -5.64
C PHE A 105 -7.71 -18.46 -4.36
N ILE A 106 -6.49 -17.94 -4.55
CA ILE A 106 -5.68 -17.33 -3.50
C ILE A 106 -5.18 -15.95 -3.98
N ARG A 107 -5.15 -14.96 -3.08
CA ARG A 107 -4.59 -13.61 -3.31
C ARG A 107 -3.74 -13.20 -2.10
N SER A 108 -2.57 -12.64 -2.36
CA SER A 108 -1.69 -12.05 -1.33
C SER A 108 -1.85 -10.55 -1.35
N ILE A 109 -1.99 -9.96 -0.16
CA ILE A 109 -2.10 -8.52 0.04
C ILE A 109 -0.85 -8.05 0.79
N TYR A 110 -0.11 -7.07 0.24
CA TYR A 110 1.11 -6.50 0.82
C TYR A 110 1.18 -4.97 0.74
#